data_AF-A0A8S8XKR4-F1
#
_entry.id   AF-A0A8S8XKR4-F1
#
_cell.length_a   1.000
_cell.length_b   1.000
_cell.length_c   1.000
_cell.angle_alpha   90.00
_cell.angle_beta   90.00
_cell.angle_gamma   90.00
#
_symmetry.space_group_name_H-M   'P 1'
#
loop_
_entity.id
_entity.type
_entity.pdbx_description
1 polymer ?
#
loop_
_entity_poly.entity_id
_entity_poly.type
_entity_poly.pdbx_seq_one_letter_code
_entity_poly.pdbx_strand_id
1 'polypeptide(L)'
;MDDGKVEPAPYASSSNESDLDRVRGLDFNTGFRHIIAPAVFGMTVGIIFQLYVTEKYGWPSPPQGAIIASILLSPLLYFTLVRDDASRWYEYTLGLALPGTIFFMIWFSGWGALFCGGYGALLLWVWISTSWGRFDLPPFRYGVWHAFAVDIGAFSGALLVYSIGL
;
A
#
# COMPACT_ATOMS: atom_id res chain seq x y z
N MET A 1 17.55 -22.30 -35.90
CA MET A 1 17.55 -20.84 -35.71
C MET A 1 16.90 -20.61 -34.37
N ASP A 2 17.64 -19.90 -33.52
CA ASP A 2 17.40 -19.72 -32.10
C ASP A 2 16.00 -19.14 -31.84
N ASP A 3 15.14 -19.89 -31.14
CA ASP A 3 13.87 -19.38 -30.62
C ASP A 3 14.22 -18.37 -29.53
N GLY A 4 14.39 -17.12 -29.94
CA GLY A 4 14.80 -16.01 -29.08
C GLY A 4 13.82 -15.79 -27.93
N LYS A 5 14.00 -16.54 -26.84
CA LYS A 5 13.48 -16.21 -25.54
C LYS A 5 14.19 -14.93 -25.11
N VAL A 6 13.53 -13.80 -25.34
CA VAL A 6 13.92 -12.53 -24.72
C VAL A 6 13.86 -12.78 -23.23
N GLU A 7 15.02 -12.86 -22.57
CA GLU A 7 15.05 -12.95 -21.12
C GLU A 7 14.27 -11.77 -20.55
N PRO A 8 13.28 -12.01 -19.67
CA PRO A 8 12.54 -10.92 -19.07
C PRO A 8 13.55 -10.03 -18.33
N ALA A 9 13.42 -8.72 -18.53
CA ALA A 9 14.33 -7.78 -17.88
C ALA A 9 14.33 -8.04 -16.36
N PRO A 10 15.48 -7.92 -15.66
CA PRO A 10 15.59 -8.29 -14.24
C PRO A 10 14.66 -7.50 -13.29
N TYR A 11 13.96 -6.48 -13.79
CA TYR A 11 12.96 -5.68 -13.08
C TYR A 11 11.51 -6.04 -13.44
N ALA A 12 11.28 -7.00 -14.34
CA ALA A 12 9.94 -7.47 -14.67
C ALA A 12 9.35 -8.25 -13.49
N SER A 13 8.03 -8.17 -13.31
CA SER A 13 7.31 -9.06 -12.41
C SER A 13 7.43 -10.50 -12.91
N SER A 14 7.66 -11.49 -12.04
CA SER A 14 7.63 -12.90 -12.47
C SER A 14 6.21 -13.38 -12.78
N SER A 15 5.18 -12.60 -12.37
CA SER A 15 3.77 -12.85 -12.69
C SER A 15 3.47 -12.87 -14.19
N ASN A 16 4.42 -12.43 -15.05
CA ASN A 16 4.33 -12.52 -16.50
C ASN A 16 4.07 -13.94 -17.05
N GLU A 17 4.35 -15.00 -16.29
CA GLU A 17 4.06 -16.38 -16.70
C GLU A 17 2.67 -16.89 -16.29
N SER A 18 1.95 -16.16 -15.43
CA SER A 18 0.60 -16.55 -15.03
C SER A 18 -0.44 -16.00 -16.02
N ASP A 19 -1.12 -16.89 -16.73
CA ASP A 19 -2.19 -16.58 -17.72
C ASP A 19 -3.44 -15.92 -17.07
N LEU A 20 -3.37 -15.60 -15.78
CA LEU A 20 -4.45 -15.01 -14.98
C LEU A 20 -4.49 -13.47 -15.05
N ASP A 21 -3.39 -12.81 -15.39
CA ASP A 21 -3.26 -11.34 -15.40
C ASP A 21 -3.31 -10.74 -16.83
N ARG A 22 -3.62 -11.56 -17.85
CA ARG A 22 -3.54 -11.16 -19.26
C ARG A 22 -4.69 -10.23 -19.69
N VAL A 23 -4.46 -8.93 -19.51
CA VAL A 23 -5.00 -7.74 -20.20
C VAL A 23 -6.41 -7.88 -20.80
N ARG A 24 -7.42 -7.35 -20.10
CA ARG A 24 -8.67 -6.86 -20.71
C ARG A 24 -9.22 -5.65 -19.96
N GLY A 25 -8.99 -4.46 -20.53
CA GLY A 25 -9.87 -3.27 -20.58
C GLY A 25 -10.44 -2.62 -19.30
N LEU A 26 -10.63 -3.36 -18.21
CA LEU A 26 -11.16 -2.98 -16.90
C LEU A 26 -10.94 -4.19 -15.98
N ASP A 27 -9.69 -4.43 -15.57
CA ASP A 27 -9.41 -5.49 -14.61
C ASP A 27 -9.80 -5.02 -13.20
N PHE A 28 -11.08 -5.23 -12.88
CA PHE A 28 -11.62 -4.96 -11.55
C PHE A 28 -10.93 -5.80 -10.47
N ASN A 29 -10.32 -6.94 -10.81
CA ASN A 29 -9.58 -7.77 -9.86
C ASN A 29 -8.28 -7.08 -9.47
N THR A 30 -7.50 -6.58 -10.45
CA THR A 30 -6.30 -5.78 -10.19
C THR A 30 -6.63 -4.53 -9.38
N GLY A 31 -7.68 -3.80 -9.75
CA GLY A 31 -8.13 -2.61 -9.02
C GLY A 31 -8.52 -2.94 -7.58
N PHE A 32 -9.31 -3.99 -7.37
CA PHE A 32 -9.68 -4.42 -6.02
C PHE A 32 -8.45 -4.83 -5.19
N ARG A 33 -7.54 -5.59 -5.79
CA ARG A 33 -6.37 -6.17 -5.12
C ARG A 33 -5.31 -5.14 -4.76
N HIS A 34 -5.09 -4.13 -5.60
CA HIS A 34 -3.99 -3.17 -5.41
C HIS A 34 -4.42 -1.77 -4.98
N ILE A 35 -5.70 -1.43 -5.11
CA ILE A 35 -6.25 -0.13 -4.67
C ILE A 35 -7.12 -0.32 -3.43
N ILE A 36 -8.12 -1.19 -3.49
CA ILE A 36 -9.13 -1.32 -2.43
C ILE A 36 -8.60 -2.12 -1.25
N ALA A 37 -8.03 -3.30 -1.47
CA ALA A 37 -7.60 -4.19 -0.39
C ALA A 37 -6.54 -3.57 0.54
N PRO A 38 -5.48 -2.89 0.06
CA PRO A 38 -4.53 -2.23 0.96
C PRO A 38 -5.16 -1.03 1.68
N ALA A 39 -6.08 -0.30 1.04
CA ALA A 39 -6.79 0.80 1.69
C ALA A 39 -7.74 0.33 2.79
N VAL A 40 -8.46 -0.78 2.57
CA VAL A 40 -9.31 -1.42 3.59
C VAL A 40 -8.47 -1.98 4.74
N PHE A 41 -7.31 -2.58 4.44
CA PHE A 41 -6.35 -2.98 5.47
C PHE A 41 -5.93 -1.76 6.32
N GLY A 42 -5.50 -0.68 5.67
CA GLY A 42 -5.15 0.57 6.34
C GLY A 42 -6.28 1.09 7.22
N MET A 43 -7.49 1.19 6.68
CA MET A 43 -8.69 1.63 7.40
C MET A 43 -8.97 0.78 8.64
N THR A 44 -8.91 -0.54 8.51
CA THR A 44 -9.17 -1.46 9.63
C THR A 44 -8.14 -1.25 10.74
N VAL A 45 -6.86 -1.16 10.38
CA VAL A 45 -5.80 -0.91 11.37
C VAL A 45 -5.94 0.48 11.97
N GLY A 46 -6.27 1.50 11.17
CA GLY A 46 -6.51 2.86 11.64
C GLY A 46 -7.64 2.94 12.65
N ILE A 47 -8.77 2.25 12.41
CA ILE A 47 -9.87 2.14 13.37
C ILE A 47 -9.39 1.51 14.68
N ILE A 48 -8.67 0.38 14.60
CA ILE A 48 -8.15 -0.31 15.78
C ILE A 48 -7.20 0.59 16.57
N PHE A 49 -6.28 1.28 15.89
CA PHE A 49 -5.34 2.17 16.56
C PHE A 49 -6.04 3.37 17.18
N GLN A 50 -6.98 4.00 16.48
CA GLN A 50 -7.75 5.12 17.03
C GLN A 50 -8.47 4.71 18.33
N LEU A 51 -9.21 3.59 18.31
CA LEU A 51 -10.02 3.14 19.44
C LEU A 51 -9.22 2.64 20.64
N TYR A 52 -8.14 1.89 20.41
CA TYR A 52 -7.47 1.15 21.47
C TYR A 52 -6.10 1.68 21.86
N VAL A 53 -5.43 2.40 20.94
CA VAL A 53 -4.02 2.81 21.12
C VAL A 53 -3.92 4.32 21.24
N THR A 54 -4.31 5.08 20.22
CA THR A 54 -4.16 6.53 20.16
C THR A 54 -5.00 7.21 21.26
N GLU A 55 -6.24 6.78 21.49
CA GLU A 55 -7.09 7.35 22.56
C GLU A 55 -6.49 7.15 23.96
N LYS A 56 -5.82 6.02 24.19
CA LYS A 56 -5.28 5.66 25.52
C LYS A 56 -3.86 6.18 25.77
N TYR A 57 -3.01 6.16 24.75
CA TYR A 57 -1.57 6.40 24.87
C TYR A 57 -1.12 7.69 24.15
N GLY A 58 -1.95 8.30 23.31
CA GLY A 58 -1.64 9.50 22.51
C GLY A 58 -0.68 9.26 21.35
N TRP A 59 -0.05 8.08 21.26
CA TRP A 59 0.88 7.68 20.22
C TRP A 59 0.96 6.15 20.13
N PRO A 60 1.21 5.57 18.94
CA PRO A 60 1.29 6.20 17.61
C PRO A 60 -0.06 6.71 17.10
N SER A 61 -0.01 7.64 16.14
CA SER A 61 -1.22 8.03 15.41
C SER A 61 -1.74 6.86 14.57
N PRO A 62 -3.03 6.85 14.17
CA PRO A 62 -3.58 5.74 13.41
C PRO A 62 -2.84 5.44 12.09
N PRO A 63 -2.43 6.44 11.28
CA PRO A 63 -1.59 6.20 10.10
C PRO A 63 -0.22 5.62 10.43
N GLN A 64 0.44 6.11 11.49
CA GLN A 64 1.70 5.54 11.98
C GLN A 64 1.54 4.08 12.40
N GLY A 65 0.46 3.75 13.09
CA GLY A 65 0.10 2.39 13.47
C GLY A 65 -0.10 1.46 12.28
N ALA A 66 -0.80 1.93 11.25
CA ALA A 66 -1.01 1.18 10.01
C ALA A 66 0.28 0.97 9.21
N ILE A 67 1.19 1.93 9.20
CA ILE A 67 2.52 1.79 8.60
C ILE A 67 3.32 0.71 9.34
N ILE A 68 3.36 0.75 10.67
CA ILE A 68 4.03 -0.29 11.48
C ILE A 68 3.41 -1.66 11.18
N ALA A 69 2.08 -1.77 11.21
CA ALA A 69 1.37 -3.01 10.95
C ALA A 69 1.64 -3.55 9.54
N SER A 70 1.65 -2.69 8.52
CA SER A 70 1.89 -3.11 7.13
C SER A 70 3.32 -3.61 6.91
N ILE A 71 4.32 -3.03 7.59
CA ILE A 71 5.71 -3.52 7.54
C ILE A 71 5.83 -4.87 8.26
N LEU A 72 5.25 -5.00 9.46
CA LEU A 72 5.27 -6.26 10.22
C LEU A 72 4.55 -7.39 9.48
N LEU A 73 3.41 -7.08 8.85
CA LEU A 73 2.62 -8.00 8.05
C LEU A 73 3.02 -8.01 6.57
N SER A 74 4.15 -7.40 6.21
CA SER A 74 4.56 -7.26 4.81
C SER A 74 4.73 -8.60 4.08
N PRO A 75 5.22 -9.70 4.69
CA PRO A 75 5.26 -10.99 4.00
C PRO A 75 3.85 -11.50 3.68
N LEU A 76 2.89 -11.34 4.61
CA LEU A 76 1.50 -11.76 4.40
C LEU A 76 0.84 -10.91 3.29
N LEU A 77 1.03 -9.59 3.32
CA LEU A 77 0.53 -8.69 2.28
C LEU A 77 1.16 -9.00 0.92
N TYR A 78 2.44 -9.37 0.87
CA TYR A 78 3.11 -9.78 -0.36
C TYR A 78 2.48 -11.04 -0.96
N PHE A 79 2.33 -12.11 -0.18
CA PHE A 79 1.77 -13.37 -0.66
C PHE A 79 0.28 -13.29 -0.99
N THR A 80 -0.47 -12.39 -0.36
CA THR A 80 -1.91 -12.23 -0.63
C THR A 80 -2.18 -11.29 -1.80
N LEU A 81 -1.52 -10.12 -1.81
CA LEU A 81 -1.79 -9.01 -2.73
C LEU A 81 -0.86 -8.95 -3.92
N VAL A 82 0.39 -9.42 -3.86
CA VAL A 82 1.33 -9.38 -4.99
C VAL A 82 1.46 -10.75 -5.68
N ARG A 83 1.58 -11.85 -4.91
CA ARG A 83 1.70 -13.24 -5.44
C ARG A 83 2.77 -13.40 -6.52
N ASP A 84 3.89 -12.71 -6.32
CA ASP A 84 5.09 -12.84 -7.15
C ASP A 84 6.08 -13.82 -6.46
N ASP A 85 7.27 -14.00 -7.00
CA ASP A 85 8.28 -14.96 -6.54
C ASP A 85 8.58 -14.86 -5.04
N ALA A 86 8.46 -15.97 -4.32
CA ALA A 86 8.61 -16.01 -2.86
C ALA A 86 9.96 -15.49 -2.35
N SER A 87 11.01 -15.45 -3.17
CA SER A 87 12.32 -14.88 -2.82
C SER A 87 12.34 -13.35 -2.78
N ARG A 88 11.40 -12.66 -3.45
CA ARG A 88 11.39 -11.20 -3.66
C ARG A 88 10.52 -10.43 -2.67
N TRP A 89 9.99 -11.09 -1.64
CA TRP A 89 9.15 -10.46 -0.62
C TRP A 89 9.81 -9.24 0.06
N TYR A 90 11.15 -9.27 0.21
CA TYR A 90 11.91 -8.18 0.81
C TYR A 90 11.87 -6.89 -0.04
N GLU A 91 11.78 -7.00 -1.37
CA GLU A 91 11.65 -5.82 -2.26
C GLU A 91 10.33 -5.10 -1.98
N TYR A 92 9.26 -5.87 -1.76
CA TYR A 92 7.95 -5.33 -1.38
C TYR A 92 8.00 -4.66 -0.01
N THR A 93 8.64 -5.30 0.99
CA THR A 93 8.84 -4.70 2.31
C THR A 93 9.62 -3.39 2.24
N LEU A 94 10.68 -3.33 1.42
CA LEU A 94 11.43 -2.09 1.18
C LEU A 94 10.57 -1.02 0.49
N GLY A 95 9.74 -1.44 -0.47
CA GLY A 95 8.77 -0.59 -1.13
C GLY A 95 7.73 0.00 -0.17
N LEU A 96 7.31 -0.75 0.84
CA LEU A 96 6.45 -0.24 1.92
C LEU A 96 7.20 0.69 2.87
N ALA A 97 8.40 0.28 3.30
CA ALA A 97 9.14 0.95 4.36
C ALA A 97 9.66 2.33 3.93
N LEU A 98 10.06 2.51 2.66
CA LEU A 98 10.60 3.78 2.16
C LEU A 98 9.57 4.94 2.28
N PRO A 99 8.43 4.91 1.57
CA PRO A 99 7.38 5.92 1.75
C PRO A 99 6.75 5.85 3.14
N GLY A 100 6.62 4.65 3.73
CA GLY A 100 6.10 4.48 5.08
C GLY A 100 6.89 5.29 6.12
N THR A 101 8.22 5.29 6.04
CA THR A 101 9.06 6.09 6.95
C THR A 101 8.86 7.59 6.74
N ILE A 102 8.70 8.03 5.50
CA ILE A 102 8.44 9.44 5.17
C ILE A 102 7.08 9.86 5.77
N PHE A 103 6.03 9.08 5.56
CA PHE A 103 4.73 9.35 6.16
C PHE A 103 4.77 9.30 7.68
N PHE A 104 5.46 8.31 8.24
CA PHE A 104 5.65 8.19 9.68
C PHE A 104 6.23 9.48 10.28
N MET A 105 7.22 10.08 9.62
CA MET A 105 7.81 11.36 10.01
C MET A 105 6.84 12.54 9.82
N ILE A 106 6.11 12.59 8.70
CA ILE A 106 5.11 13.62 8.43
C ILE A 106 4.05 13.65 9.53
N TRP A 107 3.61 12.49 10.01
CA TRP A 107 2.57 12.39 11.04
C TRP A 107 2.99 12.88 12.43
N PHE A 108 4.28 13.15 12.67
CA PHE A 108 4.71 13.89 13.87
C PHE A 108 4.44 15.40 13.79
N SER A 109 4.17 15.95 12.59
CA SER A 109 3.99 17.40 12.40
C SER A 109 2.61 17.95 12.82
N GLY A 110 1.74 17.11 13.39
CA GLY A 110 0.40 17.51 13.84
C GLY A 110 -0.48 17.97 12.67
N TRP A 111 -0.97 19.21 12.72
CA TRP A 111 -1.85 19.78 11.67
C TRP A 111 -1.20 19.82 10.28
N GLY A 112 0.13 19.96 10.20
CA GLY A 112 0.86 19.90 8.92
C GLY A 112 0.73 18.55 8.21
N ALA A 113 0.48 17.48 8.98
CA ALA A 113 0.32 16.14 8.46
C ALA A 113 -0.96 15.97 7.64
N LEU A 114 -2.01 16.75 7.92
CA LEU A 114 -3.25 16.69 7.13
C LEU A 114 -3.03 17.10 5.67
N PHE A 115 -2.13 18.07 5.44
CA PHE A 115 -1.79 18.51 4.10
C PHE A 115 -0.86 17.53 3.41
N CYS A 116 0.30 17.24 3.99
CA CYS A 116 1.32 16.43 3.31
C CYS A 116 1.03 14.91 3.39
N GLY A 117 0.56 14.44 4.55
CA GLY A 117 0.27 13.03 4.81
C GLY A 117 -1.17 12.64 4.44
N GLY A 118 -2.14 13.55 4.56
CA GLY A 118 -3.51 13.28 4.10
C GLY A 118 -3.70 13.61 2.62
N TYR A 119 -3.85 14.90 2.32
CA TYR A 119 -4.24 15.38 0.99
C TYR A 119 -3.17 15.14 -0.08
N GLY A 120 -1.91 15.43 0.24
CA GLY A 120 -0.76 15.23 -0.65
C GLY A 120 -0.56 13.75 -0.98
N ALA A 121 -0.66 12.87 0.03
CA ALA A 121 -0.64 11.44 -0.19
C ALA A 121 -1.79 10.99 -1.10
N LEU A 122 -3.03 11.48 -0.87
CA LEU A 122 -4.18 11.16 -1.70
C LEU A 122 -3.98 11.56 -3.16
N LEU A 123 -3.50 12.78 -3.44
CA LEU A 123 -3.25 13.23 -4.81
C LEU A 123 -2.19 12.38 -5.50
N LEU A 124 -1.07 12.12 -4.83
CA LEU A 124 -0.02 11.26 -5.37
C LEU A 124 -0.51 9.83 -5.58
N TRP A 125 -1.33 9.31 -4.68
CA TRP A 125 -1.89 7.97 -4.78
C TRP A 125 -2.85 7.82 -5.97
N VAL A 126 -3.73 8.80 -6.20
CA VAL A 126 -4.61 8.82 -7.38
C VAL A 126 -3.79 8.91 -8.66
N TRP A 127 -2.74 9.75 -8.68
CA TRP A 127 -1.84 9.85 -9.82
C TRP A 127 -1.08 8.56 -10.09
N ILE A 128 -0.52 7.93 -9.06
CA ILE A 128 0.14 6.61 -9.16
C ILE A 128 -0.86 5.56 -9.65
N SER A 129 -2.07 5.52 -9.10
CA SER A 129 -3.09 4.53 -9.46
C SER A 129 -3.51 4.63 -10.92
N THR A 130 -3.67 5.85 -11.45
CA THR A 130 -3.97 6.07 -12.88
C THR A 130 -2.79 5.76 -13.80
N SER A 131 -1.56 5.92 -13.31
CA SER A 131 -0.34 5.69 -14.09
C SER A 131 0.05 4.21 -14.14
N TRP A 132 -0.01 3.54 -13.00
CA TRP A 132 0.55 2.22 -12.74
C TRP A 132 -0.49 1.10 -12.82
N GLY A 133 -1.78 1.39 -12.64
CA GLY A 133 -2.86 0.37 -12.67
C GLY A 133 -3.06 -0.35 -14.00
N ARG A 134 -2.26 -0.03 -15.03
CA ARG A 134 -2.26 -0.66 -16.36
C ARG A 134 -1.03 -1.54 -16.63
N PHE A 135 -0.13 -1.68 -15.66
CA PHE A 135 1.14 -2.38 -15.82
C PHE A 135 1.34 -3.41 -14.71
N ASP A 136 2.02 -4.51 -15.04
CA ASP A 136 2.61 -5.41 -14.05
C ASP A 136 3.88 -4.79 -13.49
N LEU A 137 3.88 -4.54 -12.19
CA LEU A 137 4.93 -3.79 -11.53
C LEU A 137 5.89 -4.73 -10.79
N PRO A 138 7.18 -4.38 -10.64
CA PRO A 138 8.03 -5.07 -9.68
C PRO A 138 7.47 -4.95 -8.24
N PRO A 139 7.74 -5.94 -7.37
CA PRO A 139 7.30 -5.95 -5.96
C PRO A 139 7.54 -4.64 -5.22
N PHE A 140 8.69 -4.00 -5.44
CA PHE A 140 9.01 -2.71 -4.84
C PHE A 140 7.98 -1.62 -5.16
N ARG A 141 7.56 -1.50 -6.43
CA ARG A 141 6.56 -0.50 -6.83
C ARG A 141 5.19 -0.82 -6.26
N TYR A 142 4.79 -2.10 -6.19
CA TYR A 142 3.58 -2.48 -5.47
C TYR A 142 3.67 -2.10 -3.99
N GLY A 143 4.82 -2.28 -3.34
CA GLY A 143 5.05 -1.84 -1.97
C GLY A 143 4.86 -0.34 -1.81
N VAL A 144 5.45 0.46 -2.71
CA VAL A 144 5.26 1.91 -2.69
C VAL A 144 3.79 2.27 -2.84
N TRP A 145 3.12 1.70 -3.84
CA TRP A 145 1.71 1.99 -4.10
C TRP A 145 0.80 1.60 -2.93
N HIS A 146 1.02 0.44 -2.33
CA HIS A 146 0.26 -0.03 -1.18
C HIS A 146 0.52 0.83 0.06
N ALA A 147 1.73 1.36 0.27
CA ALA A 147 2.01 2.23 1.41
C ALA A 147 1.12 3.48 1.43
N PHE A 148 0.93 4.12 0.27
CA PHE A 148 0.01 5.25 0.14
C PHE A 148 -1.44 4.85 0.44
N ALA A 149 -1.89 3.72 -0.11
CA ALA A 149 -3.23 3.21 0.15
C ALA A 149 -3.46 2.93 1.64
N VAL A 150 -2.48 2.30 2.31
CA VAL A 150 -2.53 1.99 3.74
C VAL A 150 -2.59 3.26 4.58
N ASP A 151 -1.76 4.26 4.28
CA ASP A 151 -1.72 5.55 5.00
C ASP A 151 -3.06 6.30 4.89
N ILE A 152 -3.56 6.48 3.66
CA ILE A 152 -4.85 7.14 3.38
C ILE A 152 -6.00 6.37 3.99
N GLY A 153 -5.99 5.04 3.87
CA GLY A 153 -6.99 4.16 4.46
C GLY A 153 -7.05 4.34 5.97
N ALA A 154 -5.90 4.30 6.64
CA ALA A 154 -5.80 4.44 8.09
C ALA A 154 -6.27 5.81 8.58
N PHE A 155 -5.88 6.88 7.88
CA PHE A 155 -6.38 8.21 8.15
C PHE A 155 -7.91 8.29 8.01
N SER A 156 -8.46 7.69 6.94
CA SER A 156 -9.90 7.63 6.71
C SER A 156 -10.63 6.83 7.80
N GLY A 157 -10.03 5.74 8.28
CA GLY A 157 -10.56 4.94 9.39
C GLY A 157 -10.61 5.71 10.71
N ALA A 158 -9.58 6.49 11.01
CA ALA A 158 -9.56 7.37 12.18
C ALA A 158 -10.64 8.46 12.10
N LEU A 159 -10.79 9.09 10.92
CA LEU A 159 -11.85 10.07 10.68
C LEU A 159 -13.25 9.45 10.81
N LEU A 160 -13.43 8.22 10.35
CA LEU A 160 -14.69 7.51 10.47
C LEU A 160 -15.06 7.34 11.95
N VAL A 161 -14.14 6.82 12.77
CA VAL A 161 -14.31 6.66 14.23
C VAL A 161 -14.69 8.00 14.89
N TYR A 162 -13.93 9.06 14.59
CA TYR A 162 -14.23 10.39 15.09
C TYR A 162 -15.62 10.90 14.66
N SER A 163 -16.01 10.66 13.40
CA SER A 163 -17.28 11.14 12.84
C SER A 163 -18.51 10.45 13.43
N ILE A 164 -18.38 9.17 13.81
CA ILE A 164 -19.47 8.37 14.40
C ILE A 164 -19.48 8.44 15.94
N GLY A 165 -18.55 9.20 16.52
CA GLY A 165 -18.47 9.44 17.96
C GLY A 165 -18.04 8.21 18.77
N LEU A 166 -17.19 7.36 18.19
CA LEU A 166 -16.56 6.22 18.86
C LEU A 166 -15.14 6.53 19.35
#